data_AF-A0A933CID8-F1
#
_entry.id   AF-A0A933CID8-F1
#
_cell.length_a   1.000
_cell.length_b   1.000
_cell.length_c   1.000
_cell.angle_alpha   90.00
_cell.angle_beta   90.00
_cell.angle_gamma   90.00
#
_symmetry.space_group_name_H-M   'P 1'
#
loop_
_entity.id
_entity.type
_entity.pdbx_description
1 polymer ?
#
loop_
_entity_poly.entity_id
_entity_poly.type
_entity_poly.pdbx_seq_one_letter_code
_entity_poly.pdbx_strand_id
1 'polypeptide(L)'
;MLKINKALIPLLLMLTVLGVFGAWDRLVHGERHLNLGSYLPWGLWVGSYIYLVGFSGGAFLVLFLHHVLGIRCLRRASLYALPLALVTLG
;
A
#
# COMPACT_ATOMS: atom_id res chain seq x y z
N MET A 1 0.93 19.83 -0.32
CA MET A 1 -0.28 19.61 0.47
C MET A 1 -1.37 19.20 -0.51
N LEU A 2 -1.83 17.94 -0.50
CA LEU A 2 -2.93 17.54 -1.39
C LEU A 2 -4.13 18.43 -1.10
N LYS A 3 -4.56 19.25 -2.06
CA LYS A 3 -5.88 19.86 -2.00
C LYS A 3 -6.86 18.71 -2.18
N ILE A 4 -7.38 18.18 -1.07
CA ILE A 4 -8.44 17.17 -1.09
C ILE A 4 -9.66 17.84 -1.71
N ASN A 5 -9.80 17.68 -3.02
CA ASN A 5 -10.99 18.09 -3.73
C ASN A 5 -12.12 17.13 -3.34
N LYS A 6 -13.35 17.64 -3.23
CA LYS A 6 -14.51 16.81 -2.85
C LYS A 6 -14.70 15.58 -3.76
N ALA A 7 -14.15 15.61 -4.98
CA ALA A 7 -14.14 14.51 -5.94
C ALA A 7 -13.17 13.36 -5.62
N LEU A 8 -12.10 13.60 -4.85
CA LEU A 8 -11.13 12.54 -4.51
C LEU A 8 -11.68 11.56 -3.47
N ILE A 9 -12.52 12.06 -2.56
CA ILE A 9 -13.13 11.25 -1.51
C ILE A 9 -14.00 10.12 -2.10
N PRO A 10 -14.98 10.38 -3.00
CA PRO A 10 -15.81 9.31 -3.56
C PRO A 10 -14.98 8.35 -4.43
N LEU A 11 -13.95 8.84 -5.13
CA LEU A 11 -13.05 7.99 -5.91
C LEU A 11 -12.28 7.01 -5.02
N LEU A 12 -11.69 7.51 -3.93
CA LEU A 12 -10.98 6.65 -2.97
C LEU A 12 -11.94 5.62 -2.34
N LEU A 13 -13.15 6.05 -1.97
CA LEU A 13 -14.19 5.18 -1.42
C LEU A 13 -14.58 4.07 -2.40
N MET A 14 -14.77 4.43 -3.68
CA MET A 14 -15.05 3.47 -4.74
C MET A 14 -13.91 2.47 -4.92
N LEU A 15 -12.65 2.93 -4.94
CA LEU A 15 -11.47 2.06 -5.04
C LEU A 15 -11.34 1.12 -3.83
N THR A 16 -11.64 1.60 -2.62
CA THR A 16 -11.64 0.76 -1.42
C THR A 16 -12.70 -0.33 -1.50
N VAL A 17 -13.92 -0.01 -1.95
CA VAL A 17 -14.99 -1.01 -2.13
C VAL A 17 -14.60 -2.07 -3.17
N LEU A 18 -13.99 -1.66 -4.28
CA LEU A 18 -13.47 -2.59 -5.29
C LEU A 18 -12.37 -3.51 -4.72
N GLY A 19 -11.46 -2.97 -3.91
CA GLY A 19 -10.41 -3.75 -3.25
C GLY A 19 -11.00 -4.78 -2.26
N VAL A 20 -11.98 -4.38 -1.45
CA VAL A 20 -12.68 -5.30 -0.52
C VAL A 20 -13.43 -6.39 -1.28
N PHE A 21 -14.09 -6.03 -2.39
CA PHE A 21 -14.77 -7.01 -3.24
C PHE A 21 -13.79 -8.02 -3.85
N GLY A 22 -12.62 -7.58 -4.33
CA GLY A 22 -11.58 -8.48 -4.83
C GLY A 22 -11.01 -9.41 -3.74
N ALA A 23 -10.85 -8.91 -2.51
CA ALA A 23 -10.46 -9.74 -1.37
C ALA A 23 -11.54 -10.79 -1.03
N TRP A 24 -12.82 -10.40 -1.06
CA TRP A 24 -13.93 -11.32 -0.87
C TRP A 24 -13.98 -12.41 -1.94
N ASP A 25 -13.84 -12.04 -3.22
CA ASP A 25 -13.82 -12.98 -4.33
C ASP A 25 -12.70 -14.02 -4.19
N ARG A 26 -11.50 -13.57 -3.78
CA ARG A 26 -10.36 -14.45 -3.50
C ARG A 26 -10.63 -15.45 -2.37
N LEU A 27 -11.35 -15.03 -1.32
CA LEU A 27 -11.70 -15.89 -0.18
C LEU A 27 -12.76 -16.93 -0.55
N VAL A 28 -13.74 -16.59 -1.39
CA VAL A 28 -14.85 -17.48 -1.74
C VAL A 28 -14.52 -18.40 -2.93
N HIS A 29 -13.93 -17.86 -3.99
CA HIS A 29 -13.71 -18.59 -5.23
C HIS A 29 -12.28 -19.14 -5.39
N GLY A 30 -11.39 -18.84 -4.44
CA GLY A 30 -10.02 -19.34 -4.44
C GLY A 30 -9.22 -18.78 -5.62
N GLU A 31 -8.56 -19.65 -6.38
CA GLU A 31 -7.66 -19.23 -7.47
C GLU A 31 -8.32 -19.14 -8.84
N ARG A 32 -9.61 -19.49 -8.93
CA ARG A 32 -10.34 -19.61 -10.20
C ARG A 32 -10.39 -18.31 -11.00
N HIS A 33 -10.41 -17.16 -10.34
CA HIS A 33 -10.50 -15.84 -10.97
C HIS A 33 -9.17 -15.08 -11.05
N LEU A 34 -8.06 -15.66 -10.58
CA LEU A 34 -6.76 -14.98 -10.54
C LEU A 34 -6.02 -14.96 -11.89
N ASN A 35 -6.59 -15.59 -12.92
CA ASN A 35 -6.00 -15.74 -14.26
C ASN A 35 -4.51 -16.19 -14.20
N LEU A 36 -4.22 -17.11 -13.27
CA LEU A 36 -2.87 -17.66 -13.09
C LEU A 36 -2.63 -18.72 -14.17
N GLY A 37 -1.45 -18.67 -14.80
CA GLY A 37 -0.97 -19.69 -15.72
C GLY A 37 0.07 -20.60 -15.06
N SER A 38 0.40 -21.72 -15.70
CA SER A 38 1.45 -22.65 -15.22
C SER A 38 2.82 -21.99 -15.07
N TYR A 39 3.11 -20.92 -15.83
CA TYR A 39 4.37 -20.18 -15.81
C TYR A 39 4.43 -19.05 -14.77
N LEU A 40 3.29 -18.51 -14.35
CA LEU A 40 3.21 -17.40 -13.39
C LEU A 40 2.23 -17.78 -12.27
N PRO A 41 2.61 -18.74 -11.40
CA PRO A 41 1.72 -19.27 -10.36
C PRO A 41 1.38 -18.25 -9.27
N TRP A 42 2.13 -17.15 -9.17
CA TRP A 42 1.98 -16.18 -8.07
C TRP A 42 1.51 -14.78 -8.52
N GLY A 43 1.43 -14.57 -9.84
CA GLY A 43 0.82 -13.42 -10.53
C GLY A 43 0.93 -12.06 -9.82
N LEU A 44 -0.22 -11.36 -9.75
CA LEU A 44 -0.37 -10.04 -9.15
C LEU A 44 -0.20 -10.03 -7.63
N TRP A 45 -0.34 -11.17 -6.96
CA TRP A 45 -0.29 -11.23 -5.50
C TRP A 45 1.13 -11.02 -4.96
N VAL A 46 2.12 -11.71 -5.54
CA VAL A 46 3.52 -11.48 -5.14
C VAL A 46 4.01 -10.09 -5.55
N GLY A 47 3.59 -9.61 -6.74
CA GLY A 47 3.93 -8.25 -7.17
C GLY A 47 3.39 -7.17 -6.22
N SER A 48 2.14 -7.30 -5.78
CA SER A 48 1.54 -6.37 -4.82
C SER A 48 2.20 -6.44 -3.43
N TYR A 49 2.52 -7.64 -2.94
CA TYR A 49 3.26 -7.80 -1.68
C TYR A 49 4.63 -7.11 -1.72
N ILE A 50 5.44 -7.36 -2.77
CA ILE A 50 6.77 -6.74 -2.90
C ILE A 50 6.66 -5.21 -2.95
N TYR A 51 5.65 -4.70 -3.65
CA TYR A 51 5.40 -3.25 -3.73
C TYR A 51 5.09 -2.66 -2.35
N LEU A 52 4.17 -3.27 -1.58
CA LEU A 52 3.77 -2.78 -0.26
C LEU A 52 4.91 -2.88 0.76
N VAL A 53 5.67 -3.97 0.76
CA VAL A 53 6.84 -4.14 1.62
C VAL A 53 7.91 -3.10 1.31
N GLY A 54 8.21 -2.85 0.03
CA GLY A 54 9.15 -1.80 -0.37
C GLY A 54 8.69 -0.41 0.07
N PHE A 55 7.39 -0.15 -0.01
CA PHE A 55 6.79 1.11 0.44
C PHE A 55 6.86 1.28 1.96
N SER A 56 6.59 0.21 2.72
CA SER A 56 6.69 0.20 4.18
C SER A 56 8.14 0.42 4.64
N GLY A 57 9.09 -0.32 4.06
CA GLY A 57 10.52 -0.16 4.35
C GLY A 57 11.04 1.24 4.01
N GLY A 58 10.63 1.80 2.87
CA GLY A 58 10.97 3.16 2.47
C GLY A 58 10.42 4.23 3.42
N ALA A 59 9.16 4.08 3.85
CA ALA A 59 8.57 4.97 4.85
C ALA A 59 9.28 4.86 6.21
N PHE A 60 9.58 3.65 6.68
CA PHE A 60 10.34 3.46 7.91
C PHE A 60 11.75 4.06 7.84
N LEU A 61 12.43 3.95 6.69
CA LEU A 61 13.74 4.59 6.49
C LEU A 61 13.67 6.11 6.63
N VAL A 62 12.64 6.76 6.08
CA VAL A 62 12.41 8.20 6.24
C VAL A 62 12.19 8.57 7.71
N LEU A 63 11.45 7.73 8.45
CA LEU A 63 11.23 7.91 9.87
C LEU A 63 12.54 7.80 10.67
N PHE A 64 13.36 6.78 10.36
CA PHE A 64 14.66 6.53 10.96
C PHE A 64 15.66 7.67 10.69
N LEU A 65 15.78 8.12 9.44
CA LEU A 65 16.66 9.21 9.04
C LEU A 65 16.35 10.51 9.82
N HIS A 66 15.06 10.78 10.07
CA HIS A 66 14.67 11.96 10.84
C HIS A 66 14.90 11.78 12.35
N HIS A 67 14.40 10.70 12.95
CA HIS A 67 14.37 10.56 14.42
C HIS A 67 15.69 10.03 15.00
N VAL A 68 16.38 9.14 14.29
CA VAL A 68 17.61 8.52 14.78
C VAL A 68 18.83 9.28 14.30
N LEU A 69 18.86 9.66 13.01
CA LEU A 69 20.01 10.36 12.42
C LEU A 69 19.87 11.90 12.47
N GLY A 70 18.76 12.44 12.97
CA GLY A 70 18.58 13.87 13.20
C GLY A 70 18.44 14.72 11.92
N ILE A 71 18.15 14.11 10.77
CA ILE A 71 18.06 14.83 9.49
C ILE A 71 16.77 15.67 9.45
N ARG A 72 16.92 17.00 9.63
CA ARG A 72 15.79 17.92 9.80
C ARG A 72 15.00 18.23 8.51
N CYS A 73 15.60 18.07 7.32
CA CYS A 73 14.89 18.32 6.06
C CYS A 73 13.71 17.37 5.82
N LEU A 74 13.74 16.18 6.45
CA LEU A 74 12.70 15.15 6.34
C LEU A 74 11.55 15.33 7.34
N ARG A 75 11.57 16.37 8.20
CA ARG A 75 10.57 16.57 9.26
C ARG A 75 9.12 16.50 8.77
N ARG A 76 8.82 17.05 7.58
CA ARG A 76 7.45 17.01 7.04
C ARG A 76 7.06 15.63 6.53
N ALA A 77 8.01 14.89 5.96
CA ALA A 77 7.77 13.55 5.43
C ALA A 77 7.67 12.52 6.57
N SER A 78 8.50 12.64 7.60
CA SER A 78 8.51 11.73 8.76
C SER A 78 7.20 11.74 9.55
N LEU A 79 6.44 12.85 9.53
CA LEU A 79 5.10 12.92 10.15
C LEU A 79 4.10 11.94 9.52
N TYR A 80 4.20 11.71 8.21
CA TYR A 80 3.33 10.77 7.50
C TYR A 80 3.96 9.40 7.33
N ALA A 81 5.27 9.27 7.58
CA ALA A 81 6.03 8.05 7.35
C ALA A 81 5.58 6.89 8.27
N LEU A 82 5.33 7.15 9.56
CA LEU A 82 4.89 6.12 10.49
C LEU A 82 3.52 5.51 10.12
N PRO A 83 2.43 6.30 9.94
CA PRO A 83 1.14 5.72 9.56
C PRO A 83 1.20 5.05 8.19
N LEU A 84 2.00 5.58 7.26
CA LEU A 84 2.20 4.97 5.96
C LEU A 84 2.87 3.59 6.07
N ALA A 85 3.95 3.49 6.84
CA ALA A 85 4.66 2.24 7.06
C ALA A 85 3.77 1.17 7.69
N LEU A 86 2.88 1.56 8.62
CA LEU A 86 1.94 0.65 9.26
C LEU A 86 0.82 0.19 8.32
N VAL A 87 0.26 1.08 7.50
CA VAL A 87 -0.84 0.75 6.58
C VAL A 87 -0.37 -0.15 5.43
N THR A 88 0.88 0.02 4.99
CA THR A 88 1.45 -0.81 3.92
C THR A 88 2.28 -1.97 4.45
N LEU A 89 2.27 -2.21 5.76
CA LEU A 89 2.90 -3.40 6.34
C LEU A 89 2.06 -4.61 5.89
N GLY A 90 2.64 -5.41 4.99
CA GLY A 90 2.03 -6.63 4.47
C GLY A 90 2.04 -7.78 5.46
#